data_AF-A0A1B2EU35-F1
#
_entry.id   AF-A0A1B2EU35-F1
#
_cell.length_a   1.000
_cell.length_b   1.000
_cell.length_c   1.000
_cell.angle_alpha   90.00
_cell.angle_beta   90.00
_cell.angle_gamma   90.00
#
_symmetry.space_group_name_H-M   'P 1'
#
loop_
_entity.id
_entity.type
_entity.pdbx_description
1 polymer ?
#
loop_
_entity_poly.entity_id
_entity_poly.type
_entity_poly.pdbx_seq_one_letter_code
_entity_poly.pdbx_strand_id
1 'polypeptide(L)'
;MNFDEAIEALKAGKRVARAGWNGKGMWLCRDKGQKIGPAQFWNEHTKQFVYERYMLATSGDTDLTDDDRLTEVLPYIIMKTADNKILMGWLASQSNMLADDWTELS
;
A
#
# COMPACT_ATOMS: atom_id res chain seq x y z
N MET A 1 -5.63 16.34 14.61
CA MET A 1 -6.62 15.51 13.90
C MET A 1 -6.70 14.18 14.63
N ASN A 2 -7.87 13.58 14.74
CA ASN A 2 -8.03 12.22 15.26
C ASN A 2 -7.67 11.17 14.19
N PHE A 3 -7.76 9.89 14.54
CA PHE A 3 -7.42 8.81 13.62
C PHE A 3 -8.36 8.72 12.41
N ASP A 4 -9.66 8.95 12.58
CA ASP A 4 -10.64 8.89 11.49
C ASP A 4 -10.35 9.97 10.43
N GLU A 5 -10.07 11.19 10.88
CA GLU A 5 -9.64 12.31 10.02
C GLU A 5 -8.34 11.98 9.29
N ALA A 6 -7.39 11.31 9.96
CA ALA A 6 -6.14 10.86 9.32
C ALA A 6 -6.40 9.80 8.24
N ILE A 7 -7.34 8.89 8.45
CA ILE A 7 -7.77 7.91 7.44
C ILE A 7 -8.43 8.60 6.24
N GLU A 8 -9.30 9.59 6.47
CA GLU A 8 -9.91 10.36 5.38
C GLU A 8 -8.87 11.14 4.58
N ALA A 9 -7.89 11.76 5.25
CA ALA A 9 -6.76 12.41 4.58
C ALA A 9 -5.95 11.42 3.72
N LEU A 10 -5.65 10.22 4.24
CA LEU A 10 -4.99 9.15 3.48
C LEU A 10 -5.83 8.71 2.27
N LYS A 11 -7.15 8.58 2.42
CA LYS A 11 -8.05 8.25 1.30
C LYS A 11 -8.04 9.33 0.22
N ALA A 12 -7.91 10.60 0.63
CA ALA A 12 -7.74 11.75 -0.26
C ALA A 12 -6.34 11.87 -0.88
N GLY A 13 -5.44 10.90 -0.64
CA GLY A 13 -4.09 10.86 -1.20
C GLY A 13 -3.09 11.78 -0.48
N LYS A 14 -3.46 12.30 0.69
CA LYS A 14 -2.58 13.13 1.51
C LYS A 14 -1.62 12.28 2.31
N ARG A 15 -0.51 12.89 2.75
CA ARG A 15 0.39 12.30 3.74
C ARG A 15 -0.05 12.74 5.12
N VAL A 16 0.05 11.85 6.10
CA VAL A 16 -0.22 12.18 7.51
C VAL A 16 0.94 11.78 8.39
N ALA A 17 1.10 12.46 9.51
CA ALA A 17 2.07 12.14 10.54
C ALA A 17 1.45 12.31 11.93
N ARG A 18 2.13 11.81 12.95
CA ARG A 18 1.81 12.13 14.34
C ARG A 18 2.84 13.10 14.90
N ALA A 19 2.39 14.08 15.68
CA ALA A 19 3.29 15.00 16.38
C ALA A 19 4.21 14.25 17.36
N GLY A 20 3.69 13.21 18.02
CA GLY A 20 4.43 12.35 18.95
C GLY A 20 5.47 11.42 18.31
N TRP A 21 5.64 11.42 16.98
CA TRP A 21 6.67 10.62 16.31
C TRP A 21 8.06 11.25 16.40
N ASN A 22 8.57 11.43 17.62
CA ASN A 22 9.97 11.74 17.99
C ASN A 22 10.75 12.70 17.06
N GLY A 23 10.07 13.61 16.34
CA GLY A 23 10.66 14.53 15.37
C GLY A 23 11.37 13.89 14.15
N LYS A 24 11.26 12.57 13.90
CA LYS A 24 12.09 11.88 12.89
C LYS A 24 11.53 11.92 11.45
N GLY A 25 10.63 12.87 11.17
CA GLY A 25 10.04 13.05 9.84
C GLY A 25 9.37 11.79 9.29
N MET A 26 8.71 11.03 10.17
CA MET A 26 7.92 9.85 9.83
C MET A 26 6.60 10.28 9.22
N TRP A 27 6.10 9.55 8.23
CA TRP A 27 4.81 9.83 7.62
C TRP A 27 4.18 8.58 7.03
N LEU A 28 2.85 8.62 6.90
CA LEU A 28 2.06 7.64 6.18
C LEU A 28 1.57 8.21 4.87
N CYS A 29 1.47 7.36 3.85
CA CYS A 29 0.66 7.61 2.66
C CYS A 29 -0.12 6.34 2.32
N ARG A 30 -1.10 6.47 1.42
CA ARG A 30 -1.87 5.34 0.91
C ARG A 30 -1.51 5.10 -0.55
N ASP A 31 -1.19 3.86 -0.87
CA ASP A 31 -1.23 3.38 -2.26
C ASP A 31 -2.63 2.85 -2.56
N LYS A 32 -3.09 3.09 -3.79
CA LYS A 32 -4.44 2.72 -4.23
C LYS A 32 -4.56 1.24 -4.57
N GLY A 33 -3.44 0.53 -4.61
CA GLY A 33 -3.37 -0.73 -5.31
C GLY A 33 -3.39 -0.53 -6.83
N GLN A 34 -3.13 -1.61 -7.55
CA GLN A 34 -3.16 -1.65 -9.01
C GLN A 34 -3.11 -3.08 -9.49
N LYS A 35 -3.60 -3.30 -10.72
CA LYS A 35 -3.38 -4.53 -11.45
C LYS A 35 -1.98 -4.50 -12.08
N ILE A 36 -1.16 -5.50 -11.79
CA ILE A 36 0.22 -5.58 -12.29
C ILE A 36 0.58 -7.00 -12.75
N GLY A 37 1.54 -7.07 -13.66
CA GLY A 37 2.07 -8.31 -14.21
C GLY A 37 3.24 -8.88 -13.40
N PRO A 38 3.70 -10.09 -13.73
CA PRO A 38 4.73 -10.80 -12.95
C PRO A 38 6.06 -10.03 -12.86
N ALA A 39 6.44 -9.29 -13.91
CA ALA A 39 7.68 -8.51 -13.93
C ALA A 39 7.72 -7.36 -12.89
N GLN A 40 6.57 -6.96 -12.35
CA GLN A 40 6.44 -5.85 -11.39
C GLN A 40 6.47 -6.31 -9.93
N PHE A 41 6.41 -7.62 -9.67
CA PHE A 41 6.55 -8.17 -8.32
C PHE A 41 8.02 -8.40 -7.96
N TRP A 42 8.45 -7.84 -6.82
CA TRP A 42 9.83 -7.99 -6.33
C TRP A 42 10.05 -9.26 -5.51
N ASN A 43 9.01 -9.80 -4.87
CA ASN A 43 9.12 -11.02 -4.07
C ASN A 43 8.92 -12.25 -4.96
N GLU A 44 9.89 -13.17 -4.93
CA GLU A 44 9.91 -14.36 -5.79
C GLU A 44 8.67 -15.24 -5.67
N HIS A 45 8.09 -15.39 -4.46
CA HIS A 45 6.90 -16.21 -4.27
C HIS A 45 5.66 -15.56 -4.90
N THR A 46 5.47 -14.25 -4.70
CA THR A 46 4.37 -13.52 -5.33
C THR A 46 4.53 -13.48 -6.85
N LYS A 47 5.75 -13.30 -7.33
CA LYS A 47 6.08 -13.32 -8.76
C LYS A 47 5.77 -14.67 -9.39
N GLN A 48 6.13 -15.76 -8.74
CA GLN A 48 5.84 -17.12 -9.20
C GLN A 48 4.33 -17.37 -9.27
N PHE A 49 3.58 -17.02 -8.22
CA PHE A 49 2.12 -17.14 -8.21
C PHE A 49 1.47 -16.39 -9.39
N VAL A 50 1.90 -15.15 -9.63
CA VAL A 50 1.37 -14.34 -10.74
C VAL A 50 1.80 -14.90 -12.10
N TYR A 51 3.01 -15.41 -12.21
CA TYR A 51 3.50 -16.06 -13.43
C TYR A 51 2.67 -17.30 -13.78
N GLU A 52 2.39 -18.17 -12.80
CA GLU A 52 1.55 -19.35 -13.00
C GLU A 52 0.14 -18.97 -13.46
N ARG A 53 -0.47 -17.98 -12.80
CA ARG A 53 -1.78 -17.44 -13.19
C ARG A 53 -1.76 -16.87 -14.61
N TYR A 54 -0.73 -16.11 -14.95
CA TYR A 54 -0.55 -15.52 -16.26
C TYR A 54 -0.43 -16.60 -17.35
N MET A 55 0.39 -17.64 -17.12
CA MET A 55 0.58 -18.73 -18.08
C MET A 55 -0.67 -19.60 -18.26
N LEU A 56 -1.41 -19.89 -17.18
CA LEU A 56 -2.72 -20.55 -17.24
C LEU A 56 -3.71 -19.79 -18.11
N ALA A 57 -3.75 -18.46 -18.00
CA ALA A 57 -4.57 -17.60 -18.84
C ALA A 57 -4.11 -17.54 -20.31
N THR A 58 -2.92 -18.05 -20.63
CA THR A 58 -2.34 -18.04 -21.99
C THR A 58 -2.50 -19.38 -22.71
N SER A 59 -2.81 -20.47 -22.00
CA SER A 59 -2.83 -21.84 -22.54
C SER A 59 -4.13 -22.23 -23.28
N GLY A 60 -4.67 -21.34 -24.12
CA GLY A 60 -5.73 -21.66 -25.08
C GLY A 60 -7.09 -21.01 -24.84
N ASP A 61 -7.21 -20.14 -23.83
CA ASP A 61 -8.44 -19.38 -23.58
C ASP A 61 -8.37 -18.03 -24.32
N THR A 62 -8.98 -17.96 -25.50
CA THR A 62 -8.93 -16.79 -26.40
C THR A 62 -9.82 -15.64 -25.93
N ASP A 63 -10.66 -15.86 -24.92
CA ASP A 63 -11.65 -14.90 -24.44
C ASP A 63 -11.11 -13.99 -23.32
N LEU A 64 -9.90 -14.26 -22.80
CA LEU A 64 -9.28 -13.46 -21.74
C LEU A 64 -8.60 -12.21 -22.31
N THR A 65 -8.95 -11.06 -21.74
CA THR A 65 -8.29 -9.78 -22.05
C THR A 65 -6.93 -9.70 -21.38
N ASP A 66 -6.07 -8.77 -21.83
CA ASP A 66 -4.79 -8.52 -21.16
C ASP A 66 -4.98 -8.07 -19.70
N ASP A 67 -6.11 -7.43 -19.36
CA ASP A 67 -6.43 -7.02 -17.98
C ASP A 67 -6.82 -8.20 -17.08
N ASP A 68 -7.40 -9.26 -17.65
CA ASP A 68 -7.73 -10.50 -16.93
C ASP A 68 -6.47 -11.30 -16.53
N ARG A 69 -5.35 -11.04 -17.22
CA ARG A 69 -4.05 -11.67 -16.97
C ARG A 69 -3.26 -10.97 -15.86
N LEU A 70 -3.65 -9.77 -15.47
CA LEU A 70 -2.99 -9.02 -14.39
C LEU A 70 -3.47 -9.50 -13.02
N THR A 71 -2.63 -9.33 -12.01
CA THR A 71 -2.99 -9.61 -10.61
C THR A 71 -3.20 -8.31 -9.85
N GLU A 72 -4.32 -8.24 -9.13
CA GLU A 72 -4.64 -7.10 -8.28
C GLU A 72 -3.78 -7.09 -7.02
N VAL A 73 -3.03 -6.00 -6.84
CA VAL A 73 -2.46 -5.61 -5.55
C VAL A 73 -3.49 -4.74 -4.86
N LEU A 74 -3.94 -5.16 -3.68
CA LEU A 74 -4.92 -4.43 -2.88
C LEU A 74 -4.35 -3.09 -2.38
N PRO A 75 -5.18 -2.08 -2.05
CA PRO A 75 -4.73 -0.86 -1.41
C PRO A 75 -4.03 -1.12 -0.07
N TYR A 76 -3.00 -0.34 0.25
CA TYR A 76 -2.26 -0.47 1.50
C TYR A 76 -1.71 0.89 1.97
N ILE A 77 -1.43 0.97 3.27
CA ILE A 77 -0.76 2.12 3.86
C ILE A 77 0.74 1.86 3.84
N ILE A 78 1.50 2.87 3.41
CA ILE A 78 2.95 2.88 3.41
C ILE A 78 3.40 3.79 4.52
N MET A 79 4.46 3.39 5.23
CA MET A 79 5.13 4.24 6.19
C MET A 79 6.56 4.51 5.75
N LYS A 80 6.95 5.79 5.78
CA LYS A 80 8.36 6.18 5.82
C LYS A 80 8.80 6.22 7.28
N THR A 81 9.74 5.37 7.63
CA THR A 81 10.20 5.18 9.01
C THR A 81 11.18 6.27 9.46
N ALA A 82 11.48 6.28 10.75
CA ALA A 82 12.44 7.17 11.40
C ALA A 82 13.86 7.09 10.80
N ASP A 83 14.24 5.92 10.29
CA ASP A 83 15.55 5.63 9.70
C ASP A 83 15.52 5.64 8.16
N ASN A 84 14.55 6.35 7.57
CA ASN A 84 14.39 6.55 6.13
C ASN A 84 14.20 5.25 5.33
N LYS A 85 13.51 4.26 5.91
CA LYS A 85 13.09 3.04 5.22
C LYS A 85 11.61 3.12 4.85
N ILE A 86 11.21 2.29 3.90
CA ILE A 86 9.82 2.16 3.47
C ILE A 86 9.26 0.85 4.02
N LEU A 87 8.24 0.96 4.86
CA LEU A 87 7.43 -0.15 5.31
C LEU A 87 6.15 -0.18 4.47
N MET A 88 6.01 -1.21 3.66
CA MET A 88 4.79 -1.48 2.90
C MET A 88 3.84 -2.31 3.76
N GLY A 89 2.57 -1.93 3.82
CA GLY A 89 1.58 -2.61 4.66
C GLY A 89 1.69 -2.22 6.13
N TRP A 90 1.77 -0.92 6.42
CA TRP A 90 1.76 -0.41 7.79
C TRP A 90 0.46 -0.81 8.51
N LEU A 91 0.61 -1.30 9.74
CA LEU A 91 -0.49 -1.69 10.61
C LEU A 91 -0.64 -0.67 11.75
N ALA A 92 -1.87 -0.17 11.93
CA ALA A 92 -2.18 0.71 13.05
C ALA A 92 -2.21 -0.06 14.38
N SER A 93 -1.42 0.38 15.35
CA SER A 93 -1.56 -0.08 16.74
C SER A 93 -2.76 0.59 17.44
N GLN A 94 -3.19 0.07 18.58
CA GLN A 94 -4.21 0.73 19.40
C GLN A 94 -3.80 2.17 19.77
N SER A 95 -2.52 2.38 20.08
CA SER A 95 -1.98 3.71 20.35
C SER A 95 -1.98 4.64 19.14
N ASN A 96 -2.10 4.12 17.91
CA ASN A 96 -2.31 4.92 16.71
C ASN A 96 -3.79 5.27 16.54
N MET A 97 -4.67 4.30 16.76
CA MET A 97 -6.11 4.47 16.60
C MET A 97 -6.70 5.42 17.65
N LEU A 98 -6.18 5.41 18.87
CA LEU A 98 -6.62 6.26 19.99
C LEU A 98 -5.88 7.62 20.06
N ALA A 99 -5.17 8.00 19.02
CA ALA A 99 -4.36 9.20 19.01
C ALA A 99 -5.10 10.39 18.39
N ASP A 100 -4.95 11.56 19.01
CA ASP A 100 -5.54 12.83 18.57
C ASP A 100 -4.50 13.84 18.03
N ASP A 101 -3.25 13.39 17.91
CA ASP A 101 -2.10 14.20 17.50
C ASP A 101 -1.71 14.02 16.03
N TRP A 102 -2.64 13.61 15.17
CA TRP A 102 -2.39 13.49 13.74
C TRP A 102 -2.38 14.85 13.04
N THR A 103 -1.51 14.99 12.03
CA THR A 103 -1.37 16.17 11.17
C THR A 103 -1.24 15.77 9.70
N GLU A 104 -1.83 16.56 8.80
CA GLU A 104 -1.59 16.44 7.35
C GLU A 104 -0.23 17.08 7.02
N LEU A 105 0.51 16.49 6.09
CA LEU A 105 1.72 17.06 5.53
C LEU A 105 1.46 17.55 4.10
N SER A 106 1.83 18.81 3.83
CA SER A 106 1.78 19.40 2.49
C SER A 106 2.84 18.86 1.53
#